data_AF-A0A957XYA8-F1
#
_entry.id   AF-A0A957XYA8-F1
#
_cell.length_a   1.000
_cell.length_b   1.000
_cell.length_c   1.000
_cell.angle_alpha   90.00
_cell.angle_beta   90.00
_cell.angle_gamma   90.00
#
_symmetry.space_group_name_H-M   'P 1'
#
loop_
_entity.id
_entity.type
_entity.pdbx_description
1 polymer ?
#
loop_
_entity_poly.entity_id
_entity_poly.type
_entity_poly.pdbx_seq_one_letter_code
_entity_poly.pdbx_strand_id
1 'polypeptide(L)'
;NHLLQWEAMRLARTAGCTAYDLWGAPDTLDESDSMWGVWRFKEGFGAQFALHIGAWDYPVSSAQYRLYTDAMPRVLDLMRRRHQRDRSV
;
A
#
# COMPACT_ATOMS: atom_id res chain seq x y z
N ASN A 1 -8.18 15.72 9.49
CA ASN A 1 -7.98 15.20 8.12
C ASN A 1 -9.24 15.29 7.24
N HIS A 2 -10.45 15.21 7.79
CA HIS A 2 -11.67 15.22 6.97
C HIS A 2 -11.86 16.48 6.10
N LEU A 3 -11.67 17.68 6.68
CA LEU A 3 -11.82 18.94 5.94
C LEU A 3 -10.87 19.04 4.73
N LEU A 4 -9.62 18.59 4.90
CA LEU A 4 -8.63 18.60 3.82
C LEU A 4 -9.10 17.76 2.63
N GLN A 5 -9.55 16.53 2.88
CA GLN A 5 -10.04 15.64 1.82
C GLN A 5 -11.32 16.18 1.19
N TRP A 6 -12.21 16.76 1.98
CA TRP A 6 -13.43 17.39 1.46
C TRP A 6 -13.14 18.56 0.52
N GLU A 7 -12.25 19.47 0.90
CA GLU A 7 -11.86 20.59 0.04
C GLU A 7 -11.13 20.10 -1.22
N ALA A 8 -10.30 19.05 -1.13
CA ALA A 8 -9.69 18.44 -2.30
C ALA A 8 -10.72 17.85 -3.28
N MET A 9 -11.76 17.16 -2.78
CA MET A 9 -12.87 16.65 -3.61
C MET A 9 -13.67 17.78 -4.26
N ARG A 10 -13.92 18.87 -3.52
CA ARG A 10 -14.59 20.07 -4.08
C ARG A 10 -13.74 20.69 -5.19
N LEU A 11 -12.44 20.83 -4.99
CA LEU A 11 -11.52 21.36 -5.99
C LEU A 11 -11.51 20.49 -7.26
N ALA A 12 -11.39 19.17 -7.11
CA ALA A 12 -11.45 18.23 -8.24
C ALA A 12 -12.77 18.37 -9.01
N ARG A 13 -13.90 18.49 -8.30
CA ARG A 13 -15.20 18.72 -8.92
C ARG A 13 -15.26 20.05 -9.68
N THR A 14 -14.70 21.13 -9.13
CA THR A 14 -14.66 22.43 -9.83
C THR A 14 -13.78 22.40 -11.10
N ALA A 15 -12.79 21.52 -11.13
CA ALA A 15 -11.97 21.26 -12.32
C ALA A 15 -12.67 20.34 -13.35
N GLY A 16 -13.91 19.89 -13.09
CA GLY A 16 -14.67 19.02 -13.99
C GLY A 16 -14.35 17.53 -13.85
N CYS A 17 -13.58 17.11 -12.83
CA CYS A 17 -13.34 15.70 -12.58
C CYS A 17 -14.63 14.98 -12.16
N THR A 18 -14.84 13.78 -12.71
CA THR A 18 -16.01 12.93 -12.40
C THR A 18 -15.72 11.83 -11.39
N ALA A 19 -14.45 11.62 -11.06
CA ALA A 19 -13.98 10.66 -10.08
C ALA A 19 -12.86 11.28 -9.23
N TYR A 20 -12.78 10.85 -7.98
CA TYR A 20 -11.73 11.23 -7.04
C TYR A 20 -11.16 9.97 -6.39
N ASP A 21 -9.90 9.68 -6.69
CA ASP A 21 -9.21 8.47 -6.22
C ASP A 21 -8.55 8.75 -4.86
N LEU A 22 -9.03 8.08 -3.81
CA LEU A 22 -8.50 8.15 -2.45
C LEU A 22 -7.26 7.26 -2.24
N TRP A 23 -6.83 6.54 -3.28
CA TRP A 23 -5.70 5.63 -3.32
C TRP A 23 -5.80 4.47 -2.30
N GLY A 24 -4.75 3.65 -2.23
CA GLY A 24 -4.45 2.57 -1.26
C GLY A 24 -5.55 2.13 -0.29
N ALA A 25 -6.04 0.91 -0.44
CA ALA A 25 -6.93 0.24 0.50
C ALA A 25 -6.32 -1.15 0.81
N PRO A 26 -6.78 -1.87 1.85
CA PRO A 26 -6.40 -3.27 2.00
C PRO A 26 -6.85 -4.09 0.78
N ASP A 27 -6.13 -5.16 0.46
CA ASP A 27 -6.47 -6.04 -0.68
C ASP A 27 -7.81 -6.76 -0.47
N THR A 28 -8.17 -6.97 0.79
CA THR A 28 -9.46 -7.54 1.23
C THR A 28 -10.06 -6.69 2.33
N LEU A 29 -11.38 -6.50 2.30
CA LEU A 29 -12.10 -5.76 3.34
C LEU A 29 -12.28 -6.62 4.60
N ASP A 30 -11.19 -6.79 5.35
CA ASP A 30 -11.12 -7.50 6.62
C ASP A 30 -10.85 -6.50 7.75
N GLU A 31 -11.64 -6.56 8.83
CA GLU A 31 -11.49 -5.67 9.99
C GLU A 31 -10.22 -5.91 10.79
N SER A 32 -9.61 -7.10 10.65
CA SER A 32 -8.35 -7.45 11.29
C SER A 32 -7.13 -6.88 10.55
N ASP A 33 -7.31 -6.35 9.33
CA ASP A 33 -6.24 -5.74 8.56
C ASP A 33 -5.78 -4.43 9.22
N SER A 34 -4.46 -4.22 9.26
CA SER A 34 -3.84 -2.98 9.73
C SER A 34 -4.35 -1.71 9.03
N MET A 35 -4.83 -1.82 7.79
CA MET A 35 -5.39 -0.73 6.99
C MET A 35 -6.90 -0.57 7.15
N TRP A 36 -7.57 -1.36 8.00
CA TRP A 36 -9.02 -1.25 8.20
C TRP A 36 -9.47 0.16 8.57
N GLY A 37 -8.75 0.83 9.46
CA GLY A 37 -9.03 2.22 9.83
C GLY A 37 -8.94 3.19 8.65
N VAL A 38 -8.02 2.94 7.72
CA VAL A 38 -7.87 3.74 6.48
C VAL A 38 -9.06 3.51 5.56
N TRP A 39 -9.52 2.27 5.40
CA TRP A 39 -10.73 1.96 4.65
C TRP A 39 -11.97 2.63 5.26
N ARG A 40 -12.20 2.48 6.57
CA ARG A 40 -13.33 3.10 7.30
C ARG A 40 -13.37 4.62 7.13
N PHE A 41 -12.21 5.28 7.15
CA PHE A 41 -12.12 6.72 6.87
C PHE A 41 -12.60 7.07 5.45
N LYS A 42 -12.21 6.27 4.45
CA LYS A 42 -12.57 6.49 3.04
C LYS A 42 -14.04 6.19 2.77
N GLU A 43 -14.55 5.12 3.35
CA GLU A 43 -15.97 4.77 3.30
C GLU A 43 -16.85 5.92 3.83
N GLY A 44 -16.38 6.66 4.84
CA GLY A 44 -17.04 7.87 5.34
C GLY A 44 -17.24 8.99 4.31
N PHE A 45 -16.51 8.98 3.20
CA PHE A 45 -16.70 9.90 2.05
C PHE A 45 -17.51 9.29 0.91
N GLY A 46 -18.05 8.08 1.08
CA GLY A 46 -18.74 7.34 0.02
C GLY A 46 -17.79 6.70 -1.00
N ALA A 47 -16.56 6.38 -0.60
CA ALA A 47 -15.60 5.70 -1.47
C ALA A 47 -16.11 4.30 -1.90
N GLN A 48 -15.79 3.93 -3.14
CA GLN A 48 -16.06 2.60 -3.68
C GLN A 48 -14.76 1.79 -3.69
N PHE A 49 -14.84 0.53 -3.29
CA PHE A 49 -13.70 -0.38 -3.33
C PHE A 49 -13.42 -0.81 -4.77
N ALA A 50 -12.18 -0.60 -5.24
CA ALA A 50 -11.76 -0.93 -6.59
C ALA A 50 -10.45 -1.72 -6.56
N LEU A 51 -10.55 -3.04 -6.75
CA LEU A 51 -9.40 -3.92 -6.87
C LEU A 51 -8.78 -3.79 -8.26
N HIS A 52 -7.47 -3.59 -8.31
CA HIS A 52 -6.71 -3.53 -9.54
C HIS A 52 -5.95 -4.83 -9.76
N ILE A 53 -5.44 -5.05 -10.97
CA ILE A 53 -4.71 -6.28 -11.36
C ILE A 53 -3.39 -6.50 -10.59
N GLY A 54 -3.00 -5.57 -9.73
CA GLY A 54 -1.73 -5.61 -9.00
C GLY A 54 -0.52 -5.27 -9.87
N ALA A 55 0.67 -5.48 -9.31
CA ALA A 55 1.93 -5.35 -10.02
C ALA A 55 2.27 -6.65 -10.76
N TRP A 56 2.78 -6.52 -11.99
CA TRP A 56 3.21 -7.64 -12.83
C TRP A 56 4.68 -7.46 -13.20
N ASP A 57 5.50 -8.46 -12.90
CA ASP A 57 6.92 -8.45 -13.20
C ASP A 57 7.24 -9.26 -14.45
N TYR A 58 8.05 -8.69 -15.36
CA TYR A 58 8.57 -9.39 -16.53
C TYR A 58 10.11 -9.51 -16.45
N PRO A 59 10.63 -10.63 -15.90
CA PRO A 59 12.07 -10.77 -15.68
C PRO A 59 12.81 -11.10 -16.98
N VAL A 60 13.78 -10.27 -17.36
CA VAL A 60 14.68 -10.52 -18.50
C VAL A 60 15.53 -11.77 -18.29
N SER A 61 15.94 -12.05 -17.06
CA SER A 61 16.66 -13.27 -16.66
C SER A 61 16.03 -13.88 -15.42
N SER A 62 15.52 -15.10 -15.56
CA SER A 62 14.89 -15.83 -14.45
C SER A 62 15.86 -16.09 -13.29
N ALA A 63 17.15 -16.29 -13.58
CA ALA A 63 18.15 -16.56 -12.55
C ALA A 63 18.46 -15.32 -11.70
N GLN A 64 18.67 -14.16 -12.34
CA GLN A 64 18.96 -12.92 -11.63
C GLN A 64 17.74 -12.43 -10.84
N TYR A 65 16.54 -12.58 -11.42
CA TYR A 65 15.30 -12.21 -10.74
C TYR A 65 15.12 -13.01 -9.45
N ARG A 66 15.25 -14.34 -9.50
CA ARG A 66 15.20 -15.20 -8.29
C ARG A 66 16.25 -14.83 -7.25
N LEU A 67 17.48 -14.53 -7.68
CA LEU A 67 18.52 -14.10 -6.76
C LEU A 67 18.08 -12.82 -6.01
N TYR A 68 17.52 -11.85 -6.73
CA TYR A 68 17.05 -10.61 -6.13
C TYR A 68 15.81 -10.81 -5.25
N THR A 69 14.76 -11.48 -5.75
CA THR A 69 13.50 -11.64 -5.01
C THR A 69 13.62 -12.56 -3.81
N ASP A 70 14.49 -13.57 -3.86
CA ASP A 70 14.51 -14.60 -2.82
C ASP A 70 15.75 -14.51 -1.93
N ALA A 71 16.92 -14.21 -2.47
CA ALA A 71 18.15 -14.17 -1.67
C ALA A 71 18.27 -12.84 -0.92
N MET A 72 17.93 -11.72 -1.55
CA MET A 72 18.11 -10.39 -0.97
C MET A 72 17.29 -10.20 0.33
N PRO A 73 15.99 -10.56 0.41
CA PRO A 73 15.24 -10.46 1.66
C PRO A 73 15.80 -11.33 2.78
N ARG A 74 16.28 -12.54 2.46
CA ARG A 74 16.89 -13.44 3.45
C ARG A 74 18.18 -12.87 4.03
N VAL A 75 19.00 -12.24 3.18
CA VAL A 75 20.21 -11.55 3.62
C VAL A 75 19.84 -10.37 4.52
N LEU A 76 18.88 -9.54 4.12
CA LEU A 76 18.41 -8.41 4.94
C LEU A 76 17.84 -8.86 6.29
N ASP A 77 17.08 -9.96 6.32
CA ASP A 77 16.54 -10.53 7.55
C ASP A 77 17.63 -11.05 8.47
N LEU A 78 18.66 -11.69 7.92
CA LEU A 78 19.82 -12.12 8.69
C LEU A 78 20.56 -10.91 9.29
N MET A 79 20.74 -9.85 8.49
CA MET A 79 21.37 -8.61 8.94
C MET A 79 20.55 -7.93 10.05
N ARG A 80 19.21 -7.86 9.92
CA ARG A 80 18.32 -7.35 10.98
C ARG A 80 18.45 -8.13 12.28
N ARG A 81 18.45 -9.47 12.22
CA ARG A 81 18.57 -10.34 13.41
C ARG A 81 19.91 -10.14 14.12
N ARG A 82 21.00 -9.98 13.36
CA ARG A 82 22.33 -9.68 13.92
C ARG A 82 22.35 -8.32 14.61
N HIS A 83 21.85 -7.29 13.94
CA HIS A 83 21.79 -5.95 14.52
C HIS A 83 20.92 -5.85 15.78
N GLN A 84 19.79 -6.58 15.82
CA GLN A 84 18.94 -6.64 17.02
C GLN A 84 19.62 -7.35 18.19
N ARG A 85 20.42 -8.41 17.93
CA ARG A 85 21.22 -9.08 18.96
C ARG A 85 22.28 -8.17 19.55
N ASP A 86 22.95 -7.37 18.72
CA ASP A 86 23.99 -6.45 19.18
C ASP A 86 23.44 -5.28 20.02
N ARG A 87 22.15 -4.92 19.89
CA ARG A 87 21.49 -3.89 20.72
C ARG A 87 20.91 -4.42 22.05
N SER A 88 20.84 -5.74 22.23
CA SER A 88 20.29 -6.39 23.43
C SER A 88 21.36 -6.83 24.45
N VAL A 89 22.62 -6.46 24.23
CA VAL A 89 23.77 -6.68 25.13
C VAL A 89 24.22 -5.36 25.73
#